data_AF-A0A937GK19-F1
#
_entry.id   AF-A0A937GK19-F1
#
_cell.length_a   1.000
_cell.length_b   1.000
_cell.length_c   1.000
_cell.angle_alpha   90.00
_cell.angle_beta   90.00
_cell.angle_gamma   90.00
#
_symmetry.space_group_name_H-M   'P 1'
#
loop_
_entity.id
_entity.type
_entity.pdbx_description
1 polymer ?
#
loop_
_entity_poly.entity_id
_entity_poly.type
_entity_poly.pdbx_seq_one_letter_code
_entity_poly.pdbx_strand_id
1 'polypeptide(L)'
;MHPLEYLRSVARHQRADVWSVAFEFVDLVGGWGLEGAELSVAARRLLHRRPDAAPLWWASAHLVVSSNPVELAQQLRDDLMAPSPEVEHDGWRIEVTAASGDSVVLVGHERQRFTEAQALEIPVCMVVPSGVTIPSQYLKRVIEGLNARGESVAECSTENVTVVNDGKTAPFAAELLRTSAI
;
A
#
# COMPACT_ATOMS: atom_id res chain seq x y z
N MET A 1 24.46 -8.14 8.92
CA MET A 1 23.95 -7.85 7.55
C MET A 1 23.69 -6.34 7.48
N HIS A 2 24.05 -5.65 6.40
CA HIS A 2 23.81 -4.20 6.27
C HIS A 2 22.31 -3.92 6.06
N PRO A 3 21.70 -2.88 6.68
CA PRO A 3 20.27 -2.55 6.60
C PRO A 3 19.69 -2.54 5.18
N LEU A 4 20.38 -1.86 4.27
CA LEU A 4 19.97 -1.81 2.87
C LEU A 4 20.09 -3.17 2.15
N GLU A 5 21.04 -4.04 2.55
CA GLU A 5 21.14 -5.38 1.97
C GLU A 5 20.05 -6.31 2.51
N TYR A 6 19.65 -6.15 3.78
CA TYR A 6 18.50 -6.84 4.35
C TYR A 6 17.21 -6.46 3.63
N LEU A 7 16.93 -5.17 3.46
CA LEU A 7 15.76 -4.70 2.70
C LEU A 7 15.75 -5.20 1.26
N ARG A 8 16.91 -5.19 0.59
CA ARG A 8 17.00 -5.74 -0.76
C ARG A 8 16.76 -7.24 -0.78
N SER A 9 17.11 -7.97 0.28
CA SER A 9 16.81 -9.40 0.41
C SER A 9 15.31 -9.63 0.59
N VAL A 10 14.68 -8.90 1.52
CA VAL A 10 13.23 -8.96 1.78
C VAL A 10 12.43 -8.64 0.51
N ALA A 11 12.77 -7.53 -0.17
CA ALA A 11 12.09 -7.13 -1.40
C ALA A 11 12.33 -8.08 -2.59
N ARG A 12 13.41 -8.88 -2.57
CA ARG A 12 13.69 -9.91 -3.59
C ARG A 12 12.91 -11.19 -3.40
N HIS A 13 12.43 -11.49 -2.19
CA HIS A 13 11.63 -12.69 -1.97
C HIS A 13 10.30 -12.52 -2.73
N GLN A 14 10.17 -13.25 -3.84
CA GLN A 14 9.01 -13.15 -4.73
C GLN A 14 7.68 -13.45 -4.03
N ARG A 15 7.70 -14.15 -2.89
CA ARG A 15 6.51 -14.46 -2.08
C ARG A 15 6.33 -13.58 -0.85
N ALA A 16 7.18 -12.57 -0.65
CA ALA A 16 6.99 -11.65 0.47
C ALA A 16 5.66 -10.93 0.28
N ASP A 17 4.80 -11.05 1.28
CA ASP A 17 3.52 -10.34 1.32
C ASP A 17 3.74 -8.82 1.28
N VAL A 18 2.80 -8.08 0.69
CA VAL A 18 2.93 -6.63 0.44
C VAL A 18 3.00 -5.83 1.74
N TRP A 19 2.32 -6.30 2.79
CA TRP A 19 2.36 -5.70 4.12
C TRP A 19 3.69 -5.94 4.81
N SER A 20 4.19 -7.17 4.72
CA SER A 20 5.48 -7.56 5.30
C SER A 20 6.62 -6.65 4.82
N VAL A 21 6.64 -6.29 3.53
CA VAL A 21 7.67 -5.37 3.00
C VAL A 21 7.54 -3.95 3.59
N ALA A 22 6.31 -3.46 3.80
CA ALA A 22 6.07 -2.15 4.40
C ALA A 22 6.44 -2.15 5.90
N PHE A 23 6.08 -3.20 6.65
CA PHE A 23 6.45 -3.36 8.05
C PHE A 23 7.95 -3.35 8.27
N GLU A 24 8.68 -4.15 7.48
CA GLU A 24 10.14 -4.21 7.54
C GLU A 24 10.78 -2.86 7.19
N PHE A 25 10.17 -2.11 6.27
CA PHE A 25 10.65 -0.78 5.92
C PHE A 25 10.45 0.22 7.07
N VAL A 26 9.26 0.30 7.67
CA VAL A 26 9.02 1.22 8.80
C VAL A 26 9.85 0.83 10.03
N ASP A 27 9.99 -0.47 10.32
CA ASP A 27 10.87 -0.95 11.39
C ASP A 27 12.31 -0.53 11.18
N LEU A 28 12.79 -0.60 9.94
CA LEU A 28 14.15 -0.20 9.66
C LEU A 28 14.34 1.30 9.85
N VAL A 29 13.38 2.11 9.42
CA VAL A 29 13.46 3.57 9.57
C VAL A 29 13.49 3.97 11.05
N GLY A 30 12.56 3.44 11.85
CA GLY A 30 12.50 3.72 13.29
C GLY A 30 13.68 3.12 14.08
N GLY A 31 14.07 1.88 13.77
CA GLY A 31 15.10 1.16 14.52
C GLY A 31 16.54 1.55 14.17
N TRP A 32 16.79 1.97 12.92
CA TRP A 32 18.14 2.28 12.43
C TRP A 32 18.38 3.75 12.16
N GLY A 33 17.38 4.61 12.30
CA GLY A 33 17.54 6.05 12.13
C GLY A 33 17.76 6.46 10.68
N LEU A 34 17.04 5.87 9.71
CA LEU A 34 17.17 6.25 8.31
C LEU A 34 16.46 7.58 8.03
N GLU A 35 17.21 8.59 7.60
CA GLU A 35 16.68 9.94 7.37
C GLU A 35 17.13 10.57 6.04
N GLY A 36 16.49 11.68 5.68
CA GLY A 36 16.90 12.54 4.56
C GLY A 36 17.08 11.81 3.22
N ALA A 37 18.26 12.00 2.62
CA ALA A 37 18.56 11.45 1.29
C ALA A 37 18.64 9.92 1.29
N GLU A 38 19.17 9.31 2.36
CA GLU A 38 19.30 7.85 2.46
C GLU A 38 17.94 7.17 2.53
N LEU A 39 17.00 7.74 3.29
CA LEU A 39 15.61 7.32 3.34
C LEU A 39 14.95 7.37 1.96
N SER A 40 15.10 8.48 1.24
CA SER A 40 14.53 8.65 -0.10
C SER A 40 15.10 7.65 -1.12
N VAL A 41 16.39 7.33 -1.02
CA VAL A 41 17.05 6.30 -1.85
C VAL A 41 16.57 4.90 -1.48
N ALA A 42 16.45 4.58 -0.19
CA ALA A 42 15.96 3.30 0.29
C ALA A 42 14.51 3.05 -0.16
N ALA A 43 13.62 4.02 0.07
CA ALA A 43 12.22 3.98 -0.36
C ALA A 43 12.10 3.71 -1.87
N ARG A 44 12.78 4.50 -2.71
CA ARG A 44 12.75 4.30 -4.17
C ARG A 44 13.26 2.92 -4.60
N ARG A 45 14.34 2.43 -3.99
CA ARG A 45 14.87 1.09 -4.30
C ARG A 45 13.86 0.00 -3.97
N LEU A 46 13.17 0.11 -2.84
CA LEU A 46 12.12 -0.82 -2.47
C LEU A 46 10.92 -0.71 -3.41
N LEU A 47 10.44 0.50 -3.69
CA LEU A 47 9.30 0.75 -4.58
C LEU A 47 9.56 0.31 -6.03
N HIS A 48 10.79 0.45 -6.52
CA HIS A 48 11.16 -0.11 -7.83
C HIS A 48 11.10 -1.65 -7.83
N ARG A 49 11.33 -2.31 -6.69
CA ARG A 49 11.31 -3.78 -6.58
C ARG A 49 9.93 -4.33 -6.26
N ARG A 50 9.15 -3.60 -5.48
CA ARG A 50 7.79 -3.92 -5.06
C ARG A 50 6.83 -2.79 -5.41
N PRO A 51 6.70 -2.43 -6.70
CA PRO A 51 5.76 -1.39 -7.12
C PRO A 51 4.32 -1.79 -6.80
N ASP A 52 4.04 -3.09 -6.70
CA ASP A 52 2.76 -3.70 -6.32
C ASP A 52 2.34 -3.43 -4.86
N ALA A 53 3.26 -3.04 -3.98
CA ALA A 53 2.98 -2.91 -2.56
C ALA A 53 2.42 -1.52 -2.20
N ALA A 54 1.10 -1.35 -2.24
CA ALA A 54 0.44 -0.09 -1.82
C ALA A 54 0.80 0.37 -0.38
N PRO A 55 0.87 -0.54 0.64
CA PRO A 55 1.35 -0.19 1.98
C PRO A 55 2.73 0.46 2.00
N LEU A 56 3.63 0.01 1.12
CA LEU A 56 4.98 0.55 1.00
C LEU A 56 4.96 1.95 0.38
N TRP A 57 4.13 2.20 -0.64
CA TRP A 57 3.93 3.54 -1.20
C TRP A 57 3.41 4.51 -0.15
N TRP A 58 2.43 4.08 0.64
CA TRP A 58 1.84 4.89 1.69
C TRP A 58 2.86 5.27 2.77
N ALA A 59 3.56 4.28 3.34
CA ALA A 59 4.56 4.52 4.37
C ALA A 59 5.74 5.36 3.84
N SER A 60 6.23 5.06 2.64
CA SER A 60 7.32 5.82 2.00
C SER A 60 6.95 7.28 1.82
N ALA A 61 5.71 7.57 1.41
CA ALA A 61 5.27 8.93 1.17
C ALA A 61 5.22 9.75 2.47
N HIS A 62 4.68 9.18 3.56
CA HIS A 62 4.67 9.82 4.87
C HIS A 62 6.09 10.07 5.40
N LEU A 63 6.96 9.06 5.32
CA LEU A 63 8.31 9.14 5.86
C LEU A 63 9.19 10.14 5.10
N VAL A 64 9.15 10.13 3.77
CA VAL A 64 10.01 10.99 2.93
C VAL A 64 9.68 12.48 3.09
N VAL A 65 8.43 12.84 3.40
CA VAL A 65 8.04 14.24 3.61
C VAL A 65 8.14 14.69 5.06
N SER A 66 8.36 13.76 6.00
CA SER A 66 8.42 14.07 7.43
C SER A 66 9.73 14.77 7.79
N SER A 67 9.65 15.76 8.68
CA SER A 67 10.82 16.36 9.32
C SER A 67 11.39 15.50 10.45
N ASN A 68 10.63 14.52 10.95
CA ASN A 68 11.07 13.54 11.95
C ASN A 68 10.59 12.13 11.55
N PRO A 69 11.24 11.51 10.54
CA PRO A 69 10.79 10.23 10.01
C PRO A 69 10.99 9.07 11.00
N VAL A 70 11.98 9.15 11.89
CA VAL A 70 12.27 8.09 12.87
C VAL A 70 11.16 7.97 13.90
N GLU A 71 10.71 9.10 14.47
CA GLU A 71 9.57 9.12 15.38
C GLU A 71 8.27 8.70 14.66
N LEU A 72 8.06 9.21 13.44
CA LEU A 72 6.87 8.90 12.65
C LEU A 72 6.77 7.41 12.30
N ALA A 73 7.90 6.73 12.09
CA ALA A 73 7.91 5.33 11.69
C ALA A 73 7.21 4.40 12.70
N GLN A 74 7.32 4.68 14.00
CA GLN A 74 6.61 3.93 15.05
C GLN A 74 5.09 4.09 14.88
N GLN A 75 4.62 5.32 14.66
CA GLN A 75 3.19 5.59 14.47
C GLN A 75 2.65 4.95 13.18
N LEU A 76 3.40 5.02 12.08
CA LEU A 76 3.00 4.36 10.83
C LEU A 76 2.99 2.84 10.96
N ARG A 77 3.87 2.26 11.78
CA ARG A 77 3.83 0.82 12.08
C ARG A 77 2.53 0.46 12.79
N ASP A 78 2.16 1.21 13.82
CA ASP A 78 0.92 0.97 14.57
C ASP A 78 -0.31 1.13 13.66
N ASP A 79 -0.29 2.11 12.77
CA ASP A 79 -1.33 2.30 11.76
C ASP A 79 -1.43 1.12 10.79
N LEU A 80 -0.30 0.62 10.27
CA LEU A 80 -0.28 -0.55 9.39
C LEU A 80 -0.74 -1.84 10.09
N MET A 81 -0.54 -1.94 11.42
CA MET A 81 -1.01 -3.08 12.23
C MET A 81 -2.45 -2.91 12.74
N ALA A 82 -3.05 -1.73 12.54
CA ALA A 82 -4.41 -1.48 12.98
C ALA A 82 -5.35 -2.49 12.31
N PRO A 83 -6.30 -3.08 13.05
CA PRO A 83 -7.25 -3.99 12.44
C PRO A 83 -8.05 -3.24 11.37
N SER A 84 -8.30 -3.92 10.25
CA SER A 84 -9.19 -3.40 9.21
C SER A 84 -10.52 -2.98 9.86
N PRO A 85 -11.13 -1.85 9.44
CA PRO A 85 -12.37 -1.36 10.03
C PRO A 85 -13.45 -2.45 10.13
N GLU A 86 -14.01 -2.62 11.32
CA GLU A 86 -15.18 -3.47 11.53
C GLU A 86 -16.42 -2.75 10.98
N VAL A 87 -17.19 -3.47 10.15
CA VAL A 87 -18.39 -2.92 9.51
C VAL A 87 -19.51 -3.93 9.65
N GLU A 88 -20.60 -3.51 10.29
CA GLU A 88 -21.87 -4.23 10.24
C GLU A 88 -22.54 -3.88 8.91
N HIS A 89 -22.68 -4.88 8.03
CA HIS A 89 -23.20 -4.70 6.68
C HIS A 89 -23.97 -5.94 6.23
N ASP A 90 -25.19 -5.74 5.71
CA ASP A 90 -26.06 -6.81 5.19
C ASP A 90 -25.61 -7.28 3.81
N GLY A 91 -24.38 -7.76 3.70
CA GLY A 91 -23.79 -8.16 2.43
C GLY A 91 -22.35 -8.64 2.55
N TRP A 92 -21.64 -8.68 1.43
CA TRP A 92 -20.26 -9.16 1.39
C TRP A 92 -19.27 -8.05 1.72
N ARG A 93 -18.39 -8.34 2.67
CA ARG A 93 -17.20 -7.54 2.96
C ARG A 93 -16.06 -7.93 2.03
N ILE A 94 -15.51 -6.94 1.35
CA ILE A 94 -14.39 -7.09 0.41
C ILE A 94 -13.27 -6.15 0.84
N GLU A 95 -12.08 -6.69 1.07
CA GLU A 95 -10.92 -5.90 1.48
C GLU A 95 -10.19 -5.33 0.26
N VAL A 96 -9.93 -4.02 0.28
CA VAL A 96 -9.33 -3.29 -0.82
C VAL A 96 -7.81 -3.41 -0.77
N THR A 97 -7.19 -3.64 -1.94
CA THR A 97 -5.73 -3.75 -2.09
C THR A 97 -5.05 -2.38 -2.15
N ALA A 98 -5.67 -1.42 -2.83
CA ALA A 98 -5.22 -0.03 -2.93
C ALA A 98 -6.40 0.89 -3.23
N ALA A 99 -6.36 2.13 -2.75
CA ALA A 99 -7.40 3.12 -2.97
C ALA A 99 -6.79 4.48 -3.34
N SER A 100 -7.48 5.24 -4.20
CA SER A 100 -7.17 6.63 -4.52
C SER A 100 -8.44 7.36 -4.91
N GLY A 101 -8.88 8.34 -4.11
CA GLY A 101 -10.08 9.10 -4.41
C GLY A 101 -11.31 8.19 -4.52
N ASP A 102 -11.92 8.16 -5.70
CA ASP A 102 -13.10 7.34 -6.04
C ASP A 102 -12.75 5.98 -6.65
N SER A 103 -11.47 5.60 -6.66
CA SER A 103 -10.97 4.40 -7.33
C SER A 103 -10.36 3.43 -6.32
N VAL A 104 -10.77 2.16 -6.40
CA VAL A 104 -10.19 1.07 -5.61
C VAL A 104 -9.67 -0.04 -6.52
N VAL A 105 -8.66 -0.74 -6.01
CA VAL A 105 -8.04 -1.88 -6.69
C VAL A 105 -8.29 -3.14 -5.87
N LEU A 106 -8.79 -4.16 -6.55
CA LEU A 106 -8.99 -5.51 -6.03
C LEU A 106 -8.11 -6.49 -6.80
N VAL A 107 -7.56 -7.47 -6.10
CA VAL A 107 -6.72 -8.52 -6.70
C VAL A 107 -7.17 -9.90 -6.24
N GLY A 108 -6.86 -10.91 -7.05
CA GLY A 108 -7.06 -12.32 -6.71
C GLY A 108 -8.47 -12.63 -6.21
N HIS A 109 -8.56 -13.18 -5.00
CA HIS A 109 -9.80 -13.63 -4.39
C HIS A 109 -10.82 -12.50 -4.16
N GLU A 110 -10.37 -11.31 -3.74
CA GLU A 110 -11.27 -10.18 -3.46
C GLU A 110 -11.92 -9.65 -4.75
N ARG A 111 -11.16 -9.64 -5.86
CA ARG A 111 -11.71 -9.36 -7.19
C ARG A 111 -12.77 -10.40 -7.59
N GLN A 112 -12.48 -11.69 -7.38
CA GLN A 112 -13.43 -12.75 -7.74
C GLN A 112 -14.72 -12.62 -6.93
N ARG A 113 -14.63 -12.43 -5.62
CA ARG A 113 -15.78 -12.21 -4.74
C ARG A 113 -16.59 -10.99 -5.16
N PHE A 114 -15.94 -9.91 -5.58
CA PHE A 114 -16.66 -8.74 -6.08
C PHE A 114 -17.43 -9.04 -7.36
N THR A 115 -16.81 -9.77 -8.29
CA THR A 115 -17.46 -10.18 -9.54
C THR A 115 -18.67 -11.08 -9.29
N GLU A 116 -18.54 -12.03 -8.37
CA GLU A 116 -19.64 -12.92 -7.96
C GLU A 116 -20.75 -12.17 -7.26
N ALA A 117 -20.43 -11.24 -6.35
CA ALA A 117 -21.41 -10.41 -5.67
C ALA A 117 -22.21 -9.56 -6.68
N GLN A 118 -21.56 -8.97 -7.68
CA GLN A 118 -22.24 -8.25 -8.75
C GLN A 118 -23.19 -9.15 -9.55
N ALA A 119 -22.75 -10.36 -9.92
CA ALA A 119 -23.56 -11.30 -10.69
C ALA A 119 -24.80 -11.79 -9.91
N LEU A 120 -24.71 -11.82 -8.58
CA LEU A 120 -25.76 -12.26 -7.67
C LEU A 120 -26.56 -11.10 -7.05
N GLU A 121 -26.27 -9.86 -7.44
CA GLU A 121 -26.87 -8.64 -6.87
C GLU A 121 -26.76 -8.56 -5.33
N ILE A 122 -25.66 -9.10 -4.78
CA ILE A 122 -25.38 -9.06 -3.35
C ILE A 122 -24.78 -7.68 -3.01
N PRO A 123 -25.32 -6.96 -2.01
CA PRO A 123 -24.72 -5.72 -1.53
C PRO A 123 -23.26 -5.93 -1.10
N VAL A 124 -22.38 -5.01 -1.48
CA VAL A 124 -20.95 -5.09 -1.14
C VAL A 124 -20.56 -3.89 -0.29
N CYS A 125 -19.77 -4.15 0.76
CA CYS A 125 -19.00 -3.15 1.45
C CYS A 125 -17.51 -3.34 1.15
N MET A 126 -16.89 -2.30 0.61
CA MET A 126 -15.45 -2.20 0.43
C MET A 126 -14.83 -1.65 1.71
N VAL A 127 -13.94 -2.43 2.30
CA VAL A 127 -13.17 -2.03 3.47
C VAL A 127 -11.76 -1.70 3.02
N VAL A 128 -11.35 -0.46 3.26
CA VAL A 128 -10.04 0.08 2.93
C VAL A 128 -9.19 0.06 4.20
N PRO A 129 -8.22 -0.84 4.32
CA PRO A 129 -7.35 -0.89 5.48
C PRO A 129 -6.42 0.32 5.58
N SER A 130 -5.87 0.54 6.78
CA SER A 130 -4.86 1.56 7.01
C SER A 130 -3.65 1.28 6.15
N GLY A 131 -3.19 2.31 5.45
CA GLY A 131 -1.98 2.20 4.66
C GLY A 131 -2.16 1.88 3.18
N VAL A 132 -3.40 1.76 2.66
CA VAL A 132 -3.59 1.50 1.22
C VAL A 132 -4.20 2.68 0.45
N THR A 133 -4.51 3.79 1.12
CA THR A 133 -5.04 5.01 0.48
C THR A 133 -3.90 5.91 0.01
N ILE A 134 -3.64 5.93 -1.30
CA ILE A 134 -2.48 6.58 -1.92
C ILE A 134 -2.91 7.56 -3.03
N PRO A 135 -2.07 8.56 -3.36
CA PRO A 135 -2.28 9.40 -4.53
C PRO A 135 -2.41 8.61 -5.84
N SER A 136 -3.23 9.10 -6.77
CA SER A 136 -3.54 8.42 -8.04
C SER A 136 -2.30 8.12 -8.90
N GLN A 137 -1.26 8.96 -8.81
CA GLN A 137 0.00 8.72 -9.50
C GLN A 137 0.71 7.47 -8.99
N TYR A 138 0.55 7.13 -7.72
CA TYR A 138 1.08 5.89 -7.13
C TYR A 138 0.16 4.71 -7.42
N LEU A 139 -1.17 4.90 -7.41
CA LEU A 139 -2.12 3.85 -7.75
C LEU A 139 -1.82 3.24 -9.12
N LYS A 140 -1.52 4.09 -10.11
CA LYS A 140 -1.10 3.62 -11.44
C LYS A 140 0.15 2.72 -11.38
N ARG A 141 1.15 3.08 -10.56
CA ARG A 141 2.36 2.25 -10.37
C ARG A 141 2.07 0.93 -9.68
N VAL A 142 1.15 0.93 -8.72
CA VAL A 142 0.66 -0.29 -8.06
C VAL A 142 0.00 -1.22 -9.07
N ILE A 143 -0.91 -0.71 -9.90
CA ILE A 143 -1.58 -1.48 -10.96
C ILE A 143 -0.55 -2.03 -11.97
N GLU A 144 0.38 -1.21 -12.44
CA GLU A 144 1.48 -1.64 -13.32
C GLU A 144 2.31 -2.77 -12.68
N GLY A 145 2.64 -2.63 -11.39
CA GLY A 145 3.40 -3.60 -10.61
C GLY A 145 2.67 -4.93 -10.41
N LEU A 146 1.38 -4.88 -10.08
CA LEU A 146 0.52 -6.06 -9.94
C LEU A 146 0.41 -6.82 -11.27
N ASN A 147 0.15 -6.11 -12.37
CA ASN A 147 0.07 -6.70 -13.71
C ASN A 147 1.41 -7.34 -14.12
N ALA A 148 2.55 -6.70 -13.84
CA ALA A 148 3.87 -7.24 -14.14
C ALA A 148 4.18 -8.54 -13.38
N ARG A 149 3.48 -8.79 -12.27
CA ARG A 149 3.57 -10.03 -11.49
C ARG A 149 2.54 -11.10 -11.92
N GLY A 150 1.71 -10.79 -12.91
CA GLY A 150 0.66 -11.69 -13.41
C GLY A 150 -0.59 -11.75 -12.53
N GLU A 151 -0.78 -10.79 -11.62
CA GLU A 151 -1.97 -10.71 -10.80
C GLU A 151 -3.20 -10.32 -11.65
N SER A 152 -4.35 -10.93 -11.34
CA SER A 152 -5.61 -10.53 -11.94
C SER A 152 -6.17 -9.32 -11.22
N VAL A 153 -6.01 -8.13 -11.81
CA VAL A 153 -6.40 -6.84 -11.22
C VAL A 153 -7.82 -6.45 -11.66
N ALA A 154 -8.60 -5.86 -10.76
CA ALA A 154 -9.79 -5.09 -11.09
C ALA A 154 -9.69 -3.71 -10.46
N GLU A 155 -9.83 -2.68 -11.29
CA GLU A 155 -9.99 -1.30 -10.84
C GLU A 155 -11.49 -0.97 -10.88
N CYS A 156 -12.02 -0.45 -9.79
CA CYS A 156 -13.45 -0.23 -9.60
C CYS A 156 -13.70 1.18 -9.06
N SER A 157 -14.76 1.81 -9.55
CA SER A 157 -15.25 3.06 -8.98
C SER A 157 -16.01 2.80 -7.67
N THR A 158 -15.87 3.71 -6.71
CA THR A 158 -16.56 3.70 -5.42
C THR A 158 -17.92 4.39 -5.46
N GLU A 159 -18.34 4.98 -6.59
CA GLU A 159 -19.58 5.78 -6.68
C GLU A 159 -20.83 5.01 -6.26
N ASN A 160 -20.85 3.70 -6.50
CA ASN A 160 -22.03 2.84 -6.28
C ASN A 160 -21.78 1.75 -5.23
N VAL A 161 -20.74 1.88 -4.40
CA VAL A 161 -20.39 0.88 -3.38
C VAL A 161 -20.13 1.57 -2.06
N THR A 162 -20.60 0.95 -0.97
CA THR A 162 -20.31 1.44 0.38
C THR A 162 -18.81 1.25 0.67
N VAL A 163 -18.08 2.34 0.91
CA VAL A 163 -16.66 2.31 1.28
C VAL A 163 -16.49 2.72 2.73
N VAL A 164 -15.78 1.90 3.51
CA VAL A 164 -15.35 2.23 4.86
C VAL A 164 -13.83 2.31 4.90
N ASN A 165 -13.31 3.44 5.35
CA ASN A 165 -11.89 3.77 5.41
C ASN A 165 -11.58 4.39 6.78
N ASP A 166 -10.43 4.09 7.36
CA ASP A 166 -9.91 4.75 8.57
C ASP A 166 -9.44 6.21 8.33
N GLY A 167 -9.39 6.65 7.08
CA GLY A 167 -9.20 8.03 6.68
C GLY A 167 -7.75 8.47 6.46
N LYS A 168 -6.75 7.60 6.66
CA LYS A 168 -5.34 8.00 6.53
C LYS A 168 -4.85 7.89 5.08
N THR A 169 -4.89 9.02 4.38
CA THR A 169 -4.36 9.15 3.02
C THR A 169 -2.89 9.55 3.04
N ALA A 170 -2.07 8.89 2.23
CA ALA A 170 -0.69 9.27 2.04
C ALA A 170 -0.55 10.66 1.39
N PRO A 171 0.43 11.48 1.81
CA PRO A 171 0.75 12.72 1.11
C PRO A 171 1.34 12.43 -0.27
N PHE A 172 1.33 13.42 -1.16
CA PHE A 172 2.07 13.32 -2.41
C PHE A 172 3.55 13.72 -2.20
N ALA A 173 4.46 12.86 -2.64
CA ALA A 173 5.91 12.97 -2.48
C ALA A 173 6.60 12.73 -3.82
N ALA A 174 6.73 13.78 -4.63
CA ALA A 174 7.22 13.69 -6.01
C ALA A 174 8.61 13.01 -6.15
N GLU A 175 9.46 13.08 -5.12
CA GLU A 175 10.77 12.40 -5.10
C GLU A 175 10.64 10.88 -5.29
N LEU A 176 9.54 10.26 -4.85
CA LEU A 176 9.30 8.81 -4.99
C LEU A 176 9.06 8.39 -6.45
N LEU A 177 8.55 9.29 -7.30
CA LEU A 177 8.31 9.01 -8.72
C LEU A 177 9.56 9.19 -9.59
N ARG A 178 10.62 9.78 -9.05
CA ARG A 178 11.85 10.00 -9.81
C ARG A 178 12.47 8.65 -10.12
N THR A 179 12.59 8.36 -11.41
CA THR A 179 13.36 7.23 -11.91
C THR A 179 14.77 7.34 -11.36
N SER A 180 15.27 6.24 -10.79
CA SER A 180 16.67 6.15 -10.40
C SER A 180 17.50 6.19 -11.68
N ALA A 181 18.08 7.33 -12.01
CA ALA A 181 19.27 7.36 -12.85
C ALA A 181 20.40 6.77 -11.99
N ILE A 182 20.54 5.44 -12.02
CA ILE A 182 21.68 4.71 -11.48
C ILE A 182 22.08 3.69 -12.54
#